data_AF-A0A6S6Y9D3-F1
#
_entry.id   AF-A0A6S6Y9D3-F1
#
_cell.length_a   1.000
_cell.length_b   1.000
_cell.length_c   1.000
_cell.angle_alpha   90.00
_cell.angle_beta   90.00
_cell.angle_gamma   90.00
#
_symmetry.space_group_name_H-M   'P 1'
#
loop_
_entity.id
_entity.type
_entity.pdbx_description
1 polymer ?
#
loop_
_entity_poly.entity_id
_entity_poly.type
_entity_poly.pdbx_seq_one_letter_code
_entity_poly.pdbx_strand_id
1 'polypeptide(L)' 'MRQHFRSAVYRYFINLDERGEFYADVRNTRDRTVFEIKGFEIFEDGWMRHKHDLAGLKHYLVHLGLMTSDQSLSMGSA' A
#
# COMPACT_ATOMS: atom_id res chain seq x y z
N MET A 1 26.81 17.34 -8.54
CA MET A 1 25.33 17.50 -8.47
C MET A 1 24.78 16.34 -7.66
N ARG A 2 24.35 16.55 -6.41
CA ARG A 2 23.56 15.54 -5.67
C ARG A 2 22.10 15.95 -5.84
N GLN A 3 21.41 15.34 -6.79
CA GLN A 3 19.97 15.49 -6.85
C GLN A 3 19.41 14.83 -5.59
N HIS A 4 18.66 15.60 -4.79
CA HIS A 4 17.83 15.04 -3.74
C HIS A 4 16.74 14.21 -4.43
N PHE A 5 16.96 12.91 -4.57
CA PHE A 5 15.88 11.99 -4.87
C PHE A 5 14.90 12.10 -3.71
N ARG A 6 13.80 12.82 -3.90
CA ARG A 6 12.61 12.60 -3.10
C ARG A 6 12.27 11.12 -3.32
N SER A 7 12.52 10.28 -2.33
CA SER A 7 12.02 8.90 -2.35
C SER A 7 10.56 8.96 -2.74
N ALA A 8 10.18 8.30 -3.85
CA ALA A 8 8.79 8.27 -4.26
C ALA A 8 8.00 7.56 -3.16
N VAL A 9 7.12 8.32 -2.49
CA VAL A 9 6.28 7.79 -1.41
C VAL A 9 4.94 7.42 -2.00
N TYR A 10 4.66 6.12 -2.01
CA TYR A 10 3.32 5.59 -2.25
C TYR A 10 2.51 5.74 -0.96
N ARG A 11 1.20 5.94 -1.11
CA ARG A 11 0.28 6.16 0.01
C ARG A 11 -0.78 5.08 0.03
N TYR A 12 -0.99 4.49 1.20
CA TYR A 12 -2.00 3.48 1.45
C TYR A 12 -3.17 4.08 2.23
N PHE A 13 -4.39 3.94 1.70
CA PHE A 13 -5.62 4.48 2.28
C PHE A 13 -6.57 3.34 2.64
N ILE A 14 -7.05 3.34 3.88
CA ILE A 14 -8.18 2.50 4.28
C ILE A 14 -9.44 3.33 4.04
N ASN A 15 -10.22 2.94 3.03
CA ASN A 15 -11.38 3.69 2.56
C ASN A 15 -12.67 3.18 3.21
N LEU A 16 -12.75 1.89 3.54
CA LEU A 16 -13.86 1.25 4.26
C LEU A 16 -13.33 0.17 5.19
N ASP A 17 -13.83 0.13 6.42
CA ASP A 17 -13.44 -0.80 7.47
C ASP A 17 -14.60 -0.99 8.45
N GLU A 18 -15.73 -1.47 7.94
CA GLU A 18 -16.99 -1.59 8.67
C GLU A 18 -17.68 -2.92 8.41
N ARG A 19 -18.30 -3.52 9.44
CA ARG A 19 -19.28 -4.64 9.31
C ARG A 19 -18.86 -5.82 8.42
N GLY A 20 -17.59 -6.20 8.42
CA GLY A 20 -17.10 -7.30 7.58
C GLY A 20 -16.88 -6.91 6.12
N GLU A 21 -16.89 -5.62 5.83
CA GLU A 21 -16.44 -5.05 4.56
C GLU A 21 -15.12 -4.32 4.79
N PHE A 22 -14.17 -4.57 3.89
CA PHE A 22 -12.88 -3.91 3.89
C PHE A 22 -12.52 -3.46 2.49
N TYR A 23 -12.20 -2.17 2.35
CA TYR A 23 -11.69 -1.61 1.11
C TYR A 23 -10.54 -0.66 1.40
N ALA A 24 -9.43 -0.87 0.71
CA ALA A 24 -8.26 -0.02 0.80
C ALA A 24 -7.58 0.09 -0.55
N ASP A 25 -6.82 1.16 -0.77
CA ASP A 25 -6.11 1.38 -2.02
C ASP A 25 -4.72 1.98 -1.82
N VAL A 26 -3.82 1.66 -2.73
CA VAL A 26 -2.46 2.21 -2.77
C VAL A 26 -2.37 3.16 -3.95
N ARG A 27 -1.94 4.39 -3.69
CA ARG A 27 -1.77 5.44 -4.69
C ARG A 27 -0.30 5.78 -4.88
N ASN A 28 0.08 5.99 -6.13
CA ASN A 28 1.43 6.47 -6.47
C ASN A 28 1.59 7.97 -6.23
N THR A 29 2.77 8.51 -6.55
CA THR A 29 3.12 9.93 -6.39
C THR A 29 2.30 10.90 -7.23
N ARG A 30 1.46 10.39 -8.15
CA ARG A 30 0.52 11.18 -8.96
C ARG A 30 -0.94 10.99 -8.50
N ASP A 31 -1.15 10.46 -7.29
CA ASP A 31 -2.46 10.16 -6.72
C ASP A 31 -3.32 9.19 -7.52
N ARG A 32 -2.70 8.40 -8.40
CA ARG A 32 -3.40 7.34 -9.12
C ARG A 32 -3.33 6.06 -8.31
N THR A 33 -4.48 5.43 -8.09
CA THR A 33 -4.58 4.09 -7.54
C THR A 33 -3.83 3.11 -8.44
N VAL A 34 -2.92 2.34 -7.84
CA VAL A 34 -2.11 1.29 -8.50
C VAL A 34 -2.43 -0.10 -8.00
N PHE A 35 -3.10 -0.20 -6.84
CA PHE A 35 -3.50 -1.45 -6.24
C PHE A 35 -4.71 -1.23 -5.35
N GLU A 36 -5.66 -2.16 -5.38
CA GLU A 36 -6.86 -2.16 -4.55
C GLU A 36 -6.88 -3.45 -3.71
N ILE A 37 -7.31 -3.32 -2.46
CA ILE A 37 -7.60 -4.43 -1.56
C ILE A 37 -9.10 -4.41 -1.32
N LYS A 38 -9.76 -5.54 -1.62
CA LYS A 38 -11.18 -5.75 -1.36
C LYS A 38 -11.32 -7.01 -0.52
N GLY A 39 -12.10 -6.93 0.55
CA GLY A 39 -12.26 -8.02 1.50
C GLY A 39 -10.97 -8.31 2.29
N PHE A 40 -10.82 -9.55 2.76
CA PHE A 40 -9.80 -9.94 3.73
C PHE A 40 -8.73 -10.89 3.20
N GLU A 41 -8.76 -11.24 1.92
CA GLU A 41 -7.86 -12.24 1.30
C GLU A 41 -6.39 -11.94 1.57
N ILE A 42 -5.96 -10.67 1.48
CA ILE A 42 -4.56 -10.28 1.72
C ILE A 42 -4.08 -10.60 3.15
N PHE A 43 -5.00 -10.67 4.12
CA PHE A 43 -4.69 -11.06 5.49
C PHE A 43 -4.67 -12.59 5.63
N GLU A 44 -5.64 -13.27 5.01
CA GLU A 44 -5.79 -14.72 5.04
C GLU A 44 -4.62 -15.43 4.33
N ASP A 45 -4.15 -14.86 3.21
CA ASP A 45 -2.97 -15.32 2.46
C ASP A 45 -1.65 -15.05 3.20
N GLY A 46 -1.69 -14.30 4.31
CA GLY A 46 -0.53 -14.04 5.16
C GLY A 46 0.42 -12.96 4.64
N TRP A 47 0.07 -12.24 3.58
CA TRP A 47 0.85 -11.09 3.09
C TRP A 47 0.83 -9.93 4.09
N MET A 48 -0.33 -9.65 4.69
CA MET A 48 -0.49 -8.66 5.75
C MET A 48 -0.96 -9.32 7.04
N ARG A 49 -0.35 -8.99 8.18
CA ARG A 49 -0.77 -9.50 9.50
C ARG A 49 -2.02 -8.81 10.04
N HIS A 50 -2.26 -7.57 9.63
CA HIS A 50 -3.41 -6.73 10.00
C HIS A 50 -3.49 -5.52 9.06
N LYS A 51 -4.60 -4.78 9.06
CA LYS A 51 -4.87 -3.64 8.13
C LYS A 51 -3.81 -2.53 8.09
N HIS A 52 -2.99 -2.37 9.13
CA HIS A 52 -1.89 -1.39 9.18
C HIS A 52 -0.50 -1.98 8.91
N ASP A 53 -0.41 -3.22 8.42
CA ASP A 53 0.87 -3.89 8.13
C ASP A 53 1.47 -3.38 6.82
N LEU A 54 2.06 -2.19 6.87
CA LEU A 54 2.70 -1.56 5.71
C LEU A 54 3.93 -2.34 5.21
N ALA A 55 4.61 -3.08 6.09
CA ALA A 55 5.76 -3.88 5.70
C ALA A 55 5.34 -5.08 4.84
N GLY A 56 4.31 -5.80 5.29
CA GLY A 56 3.69 -6.89 4.53
C GLY A 56 3.10 -6.42 3.20
N LEU A 57 2.35 -5.32 3.22
CA LEU A 57 1.80 -4.72 2.01
C LEU A 57 2.90 -4.29 1.03
N LYS A 58 3.95 -3.62 1.50
CA LYS A 58 5.09 -3.24 0.64
C LYS A 58 5.75 -4.48 0.03
N HIS A 59 5.98 -5.52 0.82
CA HIS A 59 6.58 -6.76 0.33
C HIS A 59 5.73 -7.38 -0.79
N TYR A 60 4.41 -7.38 -0.64
CA TYR A 60 3.50 -7.86 -1.67
C TYR A 60 3.51 -7.00 -2.94
N LEU A 61 3.49 -5.67 -2.80
CA LEU A 61 3.55 -4.76 -3.96
C LEU A 61 4.87 -4.88 -4.73
N VAL A 62 5.97 -5.15 -4.04
CA VAL A 62 7.26 -5.45 -4.68
C VAL A 62 7.21 -6.81 -5.39
N HIS A 63 6.62 -7.82 -4.76
CA HIS A 63 6.41 -9.13 -5.38
C HIS A 63 5.59 -9.03 -6.68
N LEU A 64 4.57 -8.18 -6.71
CA LEU A 64 3.75 -7.92 -7.91
C LEU A 64 4.42 -7.01 -8.95
N GLY A 65 5.59 -6.42 -8.66
CA GLY A 65 6.27 -5.47 -9.55
C GLY A 65 5.63 -4.08 -9.63
N LEU A 66 4.72 -3.74 -8.70
CA LEU A 66 4.05 -2.44 -8.61
C LEU A 66 4.88 -1.39 -7.87
N MET A 67 5.80 -1.85 -7.00
CA MET A 67 6.78 -1.03 -6.29
C MET A 67 8.17 -1.63 -6.39
N THR A 68 9.19 -0.79 -6.20
CA THR A 68 10.58 -1.23 -5.98
C THR A 68 10.93 -1.21 -4.49
N SER A 69 11.97 -1.94 -4.10
CA SER A 69 12.37 -2.06 -2.68
C SER A 69 12.88 -0.74 -2.08
N ASP A 70 13.41 0.17 -2.89
CA ASP A 70 13.87 1.52 -2.51
C ASP A 70 12.74 2.54 -2.37
N GLN A 71 11.56 2.26 -2.91
CA GLN A 71 10.38 3.11 -2.76
C GLN A 71 9.75 2.96 -1.37
N SER A 72 9.15 4.03 -0.86
CA SER A 72 8.55 4.06 0.46
C SER A 72 7.02 3.91 0.36
N LEU A 73 6.43 3.25 1.35
CA LEU A 73 4.99 3.17 1.55
C LEU A 73 4.65 3.79 2.90
N SER A 74 3.68 4.69 2.94
CA SER A 74 3.16 5.28 4.17
C SER A 74 1.63 5.27 4.17
N MET A 75 1.02 5.48 5.34
CA MET A 75 -0.41 5.81 5.40
C MET A 75 -0.68 7.09 4.62
N GLY A 76 -1.80 7.13 3.89
CA GLY A 76 -2.38 8.36 3.38
C GLY A 76 -3.20 9.06 4.47
N SER A 77 -3.14 10.39 4.50
CA SER A 77 -4.10 11.20 5.25
C SER A 77 -5.34 11.42 4.37
N ALA A 78 -6.51 11.05 4.88
CA ALA A 78 -7.79 11.38 4.26
C ALA A 78 -8.01 12.90 4.17
#